data_AF-A0A3M0YB14-F1
#
_entry.id   AF-A0A3M0YB14-F1
#
_cell.length_a   1.000
_cell.length_b   1.000
_cell.length_c   1.000
_cell.angle_alpha   90.00
_cell.angle_beta   90.00
_cell.angle_gamma   90.00
#
_symmetry.space_group_name_H-M   'P 1'
#
loop_
_entity.id
_entity.type
_entity.pdbx_description
1 polymer ?
#
loop_
_entity_poly.entity_id
_entity_poly.type
_entity_poly.pdbx_seq_one_letter_code
_entity_poly.pdbx_strand_id
1 'polypeptide(L)'
;MIPLAFAPFHLFPLAVFGLAWLFWLWRHTSPRQAFRLGWWFGLGMFGLGVSWVEVSIARYGGVGEGFAWFLTASFVAILALYPAFLGYIVQSLYPREGKVKGWLVLPAAWVLMEWLRGWLFSGFPWLALGYSQIDAPLGGMAPLLGVYGISWLTALTAGFLLTCIAERRPALALLPFLLWLGAWPLGTLQWTTPKGESIPVALIQGNIEQGIKWAPEALPSTLERYLAFTHEALGKGNRLIVWPETALPLFYHQARDFLDRLGEDARRRGASLLIGLPFRAGDRYYNSLVGLGERTVFYHKRHLVPFGEYIPLKGIIGDALALLSIPMSDFSPGPPHQPPPLSLSHTCP
;
A
#
# COMPACT_ATOMS: atom_id res chain seq x y z
N MET A 1 12.44 6.38 -14.43
CA MET A 1 11.39 7.35 -14.81
C MET A 1 10.09 7.10 -14.06
N ILE A 2 9.47 5.92 -14.18
CA ILE A 2 8.17 5.62 -13.55
C ILE A 2 8.11 5.94 -12.04
N PRO A 3 9.11 5.62 -11.20
CA PRO A 3 9.05 5.95 -9.77
C PRO A 3 8.88 7.45 -9.46
N LEU A 4 9.35 8.33 -10.36
CA LEU A 4 9.19 9.78 -10.22
C LEU A 4 7.75 10.25 -10.49
N ALA A 5 6.88 9.38 -11.00
CA ALA A 5 5.46 9.67 -11.14
C ALA A 5 4.68 9.48 -9.83
N PHE A 6 5.30 8.90 -8.80
CA PHE A 6 4.72 8.68 -7.49
C PHE A 6 5.18 9.75 -6.49
N ALA A 7 4.59 9.74 -5.29
CA ALA A 7 5.07 10.53 -4.18
C ALA A 7 6.56 10.22 -3.90
N PRO A 8 7.38 11.23 -3.54
CA PRO A 8 7.01 12.63 -3.30
C PRO A 8 7.11 13.54 -4.54
N PHE A 9 7.32 12.99 -5.74
CA PHE A 9 7.64 13.78 -6.94
C PHE A 9 6.44 14.16 -7.80
N HIS A 10 5.40 13.31 -7.84
CA HIS A 10 4.13 13.56 -8.54
C HIS A 10 4.25 13.93 -10.03
N LEU A 11 5.33 13.53 -10.72
CA LEU A 11 5.54 13.79 -12.15
C LEU A 11 4.76 12.78 -13.01
N PHE A 12 3.42 12.84 -12.94
CA PHE A 12 2.51 11.86 -13.54
C PHE A 12 2.75 11.54 -15.04
N PRO A 13 3.23 12.46 -15.92
CA PRO A 13 3.50 12.10 -17.31
C PRO A 13 4.61 11.05 -17.47
N LEU A 14 5.53 10.95 -16.50
CA LEU A 14 6.64 9.99 -16.55
C LEU A 14 6.18 8.54 -16.41
N ALA A 15 4.97 8.30 -15.87
CA ALA A 15 4.33 6.99 -15.90
C ALA A 15 3.99 6.57 -17.34
N VAL A 16 3.35 7.47 -18.09
CA VAL A 16 2.99 7.27 -19.51
C VAL A 16 4.25 7.12 -20.36
N PHE A 17 5.21 8.04 -20.24
CA PHE A 17 6.44 8.00 -21.04
C PHE A 17 7.30 6.77 -20.73
N GLY A 18 7.44 6.42 -19.44
CA GLY A 18 8.19 5.24 -19.04
C GLY A 18 7.59 3.95 -19.60
N LEU A 19 6.26 3.83 -19.57
CA LEU A 19 5.58 2.66 -20.13
C LEU A 19 5.59 2.65 -21.67
N ALA A 20 5.40 3.80 -22.32
CA ALA A 20 5.49 3.93 -23.77
C ALA A 20 6.89 3.57 -24.28
N TRP A 21 7.93 3.93 -23.53
CA TRP A 21 9.30 3.55 -23.80
C TRP A 21 9.51 2.04 -23.74
N LEU A 22 8.98 1.35 -22.72
CA LEU A 22 9.03 -0.11 -22.65
C LEU A 22 8.32 -0.77 -23.84
N PHE A 23 7.11 -0.29 -24.17
CA PHE A 23 6.37 -0.82 -25.31
C PHE A 23 7.09 -0.57 -26.64
N TRP A 24 7.79 0.56 -26.77
CA TRP A 24 8.68 0.84 -27.89
C TRP A 24 9.86 -0.11 -27.94
N LEU A 25 10.52 -0.39 -26.82
CA LEU A 25 11.65 -1.33 -26.76
C LEU A 25 11.26 -2.76 -27.15
N TRP A 26 10.01 -3.17 -26.90
CA TRP A 26 9.52 -4.48 -27.34
C TRP A 26 9.18 -4.57 -28.83
N ARG A 27 9.25 -3.45 -29.56
CA ARG A 27 9.04 -3.47 -31.01
C ARG A 27 10.11 -4.29 -31.71
N HIS A 28 9.67 -5.11 -32.66
CA HIS A 28 10.54 -5.99 -33.45
C HIS A 28 11.48 -6.91 -32.63
N THR A 29 11.10 -7.28 -31.41
CA THR A 29 11.89 -8.18 -30.55
C THR A 29 11.39 -9.62 -30.55
N SER A 30 12.30 -10.57 -30.43
CA SER A 30 11.95 -11.96 -30.08
C SER A 30 11.45 -12.05 -28.63
N PRO A 31 10.69 -13.09 -28.25
CA PRO A 31 10.23 -13.27 -26.86
C PRO A 31 11.35 -13.23 -25.83
N ARG A 32 12.52 -13.82 -26.13
CA ARG A 32 13.69 -13.80 -25.24
C ARG A 32 14.31 -12.40 -25.11
N GLN A 33 14.27 -11.59 -26.16
CA GLN A 33 14.71 -10.20 -26.10
C GLN A 33 13.74 -9.36 -25.26
N ALA A 34 12.42 -9.52 -25.46
CA ALA A 34 11.41 -8.83 -24.68
C ALA A 34 11.47 -9.19 -23.19
N PHE A 35 11.73 -10.45 -22.86
CA PHE A 35 11.99 -10.88 -21.48
C PHE A 35 13.13 -10.08 -20.85
N ARG A 36 14.30 -10.06 -21.50
CA ARG A 36 15.49 -9.34 -20.99
C ARG A 36 15.25 -7.85 -20.84
N LEU A 37 14.60 -7.22 -21.83
CA LEU A 37 14.27 -5.79 -21.78
C LEU A 37 13.26 -5.48 -20.68
N GLY A 38 12.23 -6.32 -20.51
CA GLY A 38 11.25 -6.21 -19.43
C GLY A 38 11.90 -6.39 -18.06
N TRP A 39 12.86 -7.30 -17.94
CA TRP A 39 13.61 -7.52 -16.70
C TRP A 39 14.48 -6.30 -16.35
N TRP A 40 15.28 -5.77 -17.28
CA TRP A 40 16.07 -4.56 -17.04
C TRP A 40 15.20 -3.33 -16.72
N PHE A 41 14.07 -3.21 -17.41
CA PHE A 41 13.10 -2.17 -17.11
C PHE A 41 12.54 -2.31 -15.69
N GLY A 42 12.15 -3.53 -15.32
CA GLY A 42 11.66 -3.85 -13.97
C GLY A 42 12.71 -3.59 -12.90
N LEU A 43 13.98 -3.93 -13.13
CA LEU A 43 15.07 -3.61 -12.22
C LEU A 43 15.22 -2.11 -12.00
N GLY A 44 15.14 -1.30 -13.05
CA GLY A 44 15.18 0.16 -12.91
C GLY A 44 13.94 0.72 -12.19
N MET A 45 12.75 0.21 -12.50
CA MET A 45 11.50 0.65 -11.88
C MET A 45 11.43 0.28 -10.40
N PHE A 46 11.60 -0.99 -10.06
CA PHE A 46 11.50 -1.49 -8.69
C PHE A 46 12.76 -1.18 -7.89
N GLY A 47 13.95 -1.19 -8.50
CA GLY A 47 15.19 -0.83 -7.82
C GLY A 47 15.16 0.60 -7.29
N LEU A 48 14.62 1.55 -8.05
CA LEU A 48 14.47 2.92 -7.56
C LEU A 48 13.24 3.11 -6.66
N GLY A 49 12.11 2.49 -6.98
CA GLY A 49 10.85 2.72 -6.25
C GLY A 49 10.64 1.85 -5.02
N VAL A 50 11.46 0.82 -4.80
CA VAL A 50 11.35 -0.16 -3.70
C VAL A 50 12.67 -0.29 -2.93
N SER A 51 13.71 0.48 -3.26
CA SER A 51 14.99 0.46 -2.51
C SER A 51 14.85 0.74 -1.02
N TRP A 52 13.83 1.51 -0.62
CA TRP A 52 13.54 1.82 0.79
C TRP A 52 13.28 0.57 1.66
N VAL A 53 12.95 -0.58 1.06
CA VAL A 53 12.80 -1.85 1.77
C VAL A 53 14.11 -2.26 2.46
N GLU A 54 15.26 -1.88 1.88
CA GLU A 54 16.57 -2.14 2.48
C GLU A 54 16.67 -1.55 3.89
N VAL A 55 16.24 -0.30 4.08
CA VAL A 55 16.28 0.38 5.39
C VAL A 55 15.47 -0.41 6.43
N SER A 56 14.36 -1.00 6.00
CA SER A 56 13.51 -1.80 6.88
C SER A 56 14.21 -3.09 7.30
N ILE A 57 14.89 -3.76 6.37
CA ILE A 57 15.62 -5.01 6.61
C ILE A 57 16.89 -4.75 7.43
N ALA A 58 17.70 -3.77 7.06
CA ALA A 58 18.95 -3.45 7.74
C ALA A 58 18.70 -2.98 9.18
N ARG A 59 17.76 -2.04 9.37
CA ARG A 59 17.55 -1.41 10.68
C ARG A 59 16.70 -2.23 11.64
N TYR A 60 15.74 -3.02 11.13
CA TYR A 60 14.78 -3.74 11.97
C TYR A 60 14.88 -5.27 11.85
N GLY A 61 15.50 -5.79 10.79
CA GLY A 61 15.75 -7.23 10.63
C GLY A 61 16.97 -7.74 11.39
N GLY A 62 17.82 -6.83 11.92
CA GLY A 62 19.02 -7.21 12.67
C GLY A 62 20.10 -7.88 11.81
N VAL A 63 20.02 -7.76 10.48
CA VAL A 63 20.98 -8.32 9.54
C VAL A 63 21.98 -7.25 9.09
N GLY A 64 23.23 -7.64 8.81
CA GLY A 64 24.24 -6.70 8.32
C GLY A 64 23.83 -6.03 7.01
N GLU A 65 24.23 -4.77 6.82
CA GLU A 65 23.86 -3.93 5.67
C GLU A 65 24.10 -4.62 4.32
N GLY A 66 25.23 -5.29 4.15
CA GLY A 66 25.54 -6.01 2.91
C GLY A 66 24.53 -7.12 2.59
N PHE A 67 24.04 -7.82 3.62
CA PHE A 67 23.01 -8.85 3.44
C PHE A 67 21.63 -8.22 3.19
N ALA A 68 21.32 -7.09 3.83
CA ALA A 68 20.08 -6.35 3.57
C ALA A 68 20.00 -5.87 2.10
N TRP A 69 21.10 -5.37 1.55
CA TRP A 69 21.19 -5.02 0.12
C TRP A 69 21.04 -6.24 -0.78
N PHE A 70 21.65 -7.37 -0.42
CA PHE A 70 21.49 -8.62 -1.17
C PHE A 70 20.03 -9.09 -1.20
N LEU A 71 19.34 -9.07 -0.06
CA LEU A 71 17.91 -9.43 0.02
C LEU A 71 17.04 -8.47 -0.78
N THR A 72 17.29 -7.17 -0.67
CA THR A 72 16.55 -6.14 -1.42
C THR A 72 16.77 -6.27 -2.92
N ALA A 73 18.01 -6.46 -3.36
CA ALA A 73 18.33 -6.67 -4.77
C ALA A 73 17.67 -7.95 -5.32
N SER A 74 17.66 -9.04 -4.53
CA SER A 74 16.98 -10.28 -4.87
C SER A 74 15.47 -10.08 -4.99
N PHE A 75 14.86 -9.35 -4.05
CA PHE A 75 13.44 -9.01 -4.08
C PHE A 75 13.09 -8.17 -5.31
N VAL A 76 13.87 -7.14 -5.61
CA VAL A 76 13.73 -6.30 -6.82
C VAL A 76 13.87 -7.14 -8.10
N ALA A 77 14.83 -8.08 -8.15
CA ALA A 77 15.02 -8.97 -9.29
C ALA A 77 13.82 -9.90 -9.51
N ILE A 78 13.17 -10.37 -8.43
CA ILE A 78 11.92 -11.13 -8.48
C ILE A 78 10.77 -10.25 -8.99
N LEU A 79 10.62 -9.03 -8.47
CA LEU A 79 9.60 -8.09 -8.96
C LEU A 79 9.79 -7.74 -10.44
N ALA A 80 11.04 -7.65 -10.90
CA ALA A 80 11.37 -7.41 -12.30
C ALA A 80 10.97 -8.57 -13.23
N LEU A 81 10.68 -9.77 -12.71
CA LEU A 81 10.15 -10.87 -13.51
C LEU A 81 8.74 -10.60 -14.03
N TYR A 82 7.94 -9.79 -13.35
CA TYR A 82 6.58 -9.44 -13.81
C TYR A 82 6.59 -8.76 -15.19
N PRO A 83 7.28 -7.61 -15.41
CA PRO A 83 7.41 -7.04 -16.74
C PRO A 83 8.21 -7.92 -17.71
N ALA A 84 9.16 -8.74 -17.24
CA ALA A 84 9.89 -9.69 -18.08
C ALA A 84 8.97 -10.77 -18.70
N PHE A 85 8.17 -11.44 -17.87
CA PHE A 85 7.21 -12.43 -18.32
C PHE A 85 6.09 -11.81 -19.15
N LEU A 86 5.64 -10.60 -18.81
CA LEU A 86 4.68 -9.88 -19.65
C LEU A 86 5.23 -9.72 -21.08
N GLY A 87 6.44 -9.18 -21.22
CA GLY A 87 7.08 -9.00 -22.52
C GLY A 87 7.24 -10.32 -23.27
N TYR A 88 7.70 -11.37 -22.59
CA TYR A 88 7.83 -12.71 -23.19
C TYR A 88 6.50 -13.25 -23.71
N ILE A 89 5.45 -13.21 -22.88
CA ILE A 89 4.13 -13.76 -23.20
C ILE A 89 3.51 -12.96 -24.35
N VAL A 90 3.53 -11.63 -24.29
CA VAL A 90 2.95 -10.78 -25.34
C VAL A 90 3.68 -10.97 -26.67
N GLN A 91 5.02 -11.03 -26.70
CA GLN A 91 5.75 -11.31 -27.95
C GLN A 91 5.52 -12.72 -28.49
N SER A 92 5.28 -13.70 -27.63
CA SER A 92 5.03 -15.09 -28.06
C SER A 92 3.65 -15.25 -28.69
N LEU A 93 2.63 -14.59 -28.12
CA LEU A 93 1.24 -14.69 -28.59
C LEU A 93 0.90 -13.67 -29.68
N TYR A 94 1.49 -12.48 -29.62
CA TYR A 94 1.25 -11.37 -30.55
C TYR A 94 2.58 -10.86 -31.13
N PRO A 95 3.30 -11.65 -31.94
CA PRO A 95 4.61 -11.28 -32.47
C PRO A 95 4.54 -10.10 -33.45
N ARG A 96 3.43 -9.97 -34.20
CA ARG A 96 3.23 -8.89 -35.19
C ARG A 96 2.90 -7.58 -34.50
N GLU A 97 3.45 -6.49 -35.02
CA GLU A 97 3.07 -5.15 -34.61
C GLU A 97 1.70 -4.77 -35.17
N GLY A 98 1.02 -3.86 -34.47
CA GLY A 98 -0.25 -3.32 -34.92
C GLY A 98 -1.02 -2.62 -33.80
N LYS A 99 -2.06 -1.89 -34.20
CA LYS A 99 -2.93 -1.12 -33.31
C LYS A 99 -3.58 -1.99 -32.23
N VAL A 100 -3.99 -3.22 -32.57
CA VAL A 100 -4.57 -4.17 -31.60
C VAL A 100 -3.59 -4.48 -30.48
N LYS A 101 -2.32 -4.75 -30.83
CA LYS A 101 -1.28 -5.04 -29.84
C LYS A 101 -0.99 -3.82 -28.97
N GLY A 102 -0.82 -2.64 -29.59
CA GLY A 102 -0.50 -1.40 -28.90
C GLY A 102 -1.61 -0.87 -28.01
N TRP A 103 -2.87 -0.92 -28.46
CA TRP A 103 -4.00 -0.25 -27.81
C TRP A 103 -4.82 -1.18 -26.92
N LEU A 104 -4.82 -2.49 -27.16
CA LEU A 104 -5.63 -3.43 -26.39
C LEU A 104 -4.76 -4.42 -25.61
N VAL A 105 -3.89 -5.16 -26.30
CA VAL A 105 -3.14 -6.26 -25.68
C VAL A 105 -2.17 -5.75 -24.63
N LEU A 106 -1.31 -4.79 -24.97
CA LEU A 106 -0.28 -4.28 -24.04
C LEU A 106 -0.90 -3.59 -22.80
N PRO A 107 -1.91 -2.69 -22.93
CA PRO A 107 -2.57 -2.10 -21.76
C PRO A 107 -3.28 -3.12 -20.87
N ALA A 108 -4.02 -4.06 -21.46
CA ALA A 108 -4.73 -5.09 -20.69
C ALA A 108 -3.75 -6.04 -20.00
N ALA A 109 -2.69 -6.47 -20.70
CA ALA A 109 -1.66 -7.33 -20.14
C ALA A 109 -0.89 -6.65 -19.00
N TRP A 110 -0.66 -5.33 -19.08
CA TRP A 110 -0.03 -4.57 -18.00
C TRP A 110 -0.85 -4.62 -16.72
N VAL A 111 -2.15 -4.30 -16.80
CA VAL A 111 -3.04 -4.33 -15.64
C VAL A 111 -3.23 -5.72 -15.08
N LEU A 112 -3.33 -6.74 -15.94
CA LEU A 112 -3.35 -8.13 -15.50
C LEU A 112 -2.09 -8.48 -14.70
N MET A 113 -0.93 -8.01 -15.14
CA MET A 113 0.33 -8.25 -14.45
C MET A 113 0.46 -7.48 -13.13
N GLU A 114 -0.08 -6.26 -13.05
CA GLU A 114 -0.20 -5.51 -11.79
C GLU A 114 -1.12 -6.22 -10.79
N TRP A 115 -2.24 -6.76 -11.27
CA TRP A 115 -3.17 -7.53 -10.45
C TRP A 115 -2.54 -8.83 -9.94
N LEU A 116 -1.90 -9.61 -10.82
CA LEU A 116 -1.19 -10.83 -10.45
C LEU A 116 -0.10 -10.55 -9.41
N ARG A 117 0.65 -9.46 -9.58
CA ARG A 117 1.67 -9.01 -8.61
C ARG A 117 1.08 -8.64 -7.25
N GLY A 118 -0.15 -8.15 -7.22
CA GLY A 118 -0.88 -7.86 -5.99
C GLY A 118 -1.49 -9.09 -5.30
N TRP A 119 -1.43 -10.27 -5.91
CA TRP A 119 -2.12 -11.47 -5.41
C TRP A 119 -1.20 -12.67 -5.18
N LEU A 120 -0.26 -12.94 -6.09
CA LEU A 120 0.66 -14.08 -5.97
C LEU A 120 1.58 -13.93 -4.76
N PHE A 121 1.76 -15.03 -4.01
CA PHE A 121 2.64 -15.11 -2.83
C PHE A 121 2.36 -14.03 -1.78
N SER A 122 1.09 -13.85 -1.43
CA SER A 122 0.52 -12.75 -0.60
C SER A 122 0.50 -11.37 -1.26
N GLY A 123 1.19 -11.18 -2.38
CA GLY A 123 1.11 -9.96 -3.17
C GLY A 123 1.98 -8.82 -2.67
N PHE A 124 2.45 -8.01 -3.63
CA PHE A 124 3.17 -6.76 -3.38
C PHE A 124 2.75 -5.71 -4.42
N PRO A 125 1.57 -5.07 -4.29
CA PRO A 125 0.99 -4.18 -5.30
C PRO A 125 1.60 -2.77 -5.34
N TRP A 126 2.85 -2.58 -4.92
CA TRP A 126 3.54 -1.28 -4.96
C TRP A 126 3.78 -0.77 -6.38
N LEU A 127 3.83 0.55 -6.56
CA LEU A 127 4.05 1.19 -7.87
C LEU A 127 3.02 0.78 -8.95
N ALA A 128 1.77 0.49 -8.58
CA ALA A 128 0.70 0.33 -9.56
C ALA A 128 0.43 1.67 -10.25
N LEU A 129 0.38 1.69 -11.59
CA LEU A 129 0.37 2.92 -12.38
C LEU A 129 -0.78 3.86 -12.02
N GLY A 130 -1.94 3.34 -11.64
CA GLY A 130 -3.11 4.14 -11.30
C GLY A 130 -2.86 5.13 -10.17
N TYR A 131 -2.03 4.78 -9.19
CA TYR A 131 -1.69 5.70 -8.09
C TYR A 131 -0.87 6.91 -8.56
N SER A 132 -0.12 6.79 -9.65
CA SER A 132 0.63 7.93 -10.21
C SER A 132 -0.28 9.04 -10.77
N GLN A 133 -1.58 8.75 -10.93
CA GLN A 133 -2.56 9.66 -11.51
C GLN A 133 -3.51 10.26 -10.48
N ILE A 134 -3.26 10.08 -9.18
CA ILE A 134 -4.18 10.53 -8.11
C ILE A 134 -4.49 12.04 -8.21
N ASP A 135 -3.46 12.86 -8.49
CA ASP A 135 -3.57 14.31 -8.68
C ASP A 135 -3.66 14.72 -10.16
N ALA A 136 -3.71 13.75 -11.07
CA ALA A 136 -3.75 13.97 -12.52
C ALA A 136 -5.18 13.92 -13.05
N PRO A 137 -5.45 14.38 -14.30
CA PRO A 137 -6.80 14.33 -14.88
C PRO A 137 -7.46 12.95 -14.86
N LEU A 138 -6.68 11.88 -15.03
CA LEU A 138 -7.21 10.51 -14.96
C LEU A 138 -7.63 10.07 -13.55
N GLY A 139 -7.18 10.77 -12.49
CA GLY A 139 -7.58 10.50 -11.10
C GLY A 139 -9.09 10.61 -10.88
N GLY A 140 -9.76 11.48 -11.65
CA GLY A 140 -11.23 11.61 -11.63
C GLY A 140 -12.00 10.36 -12.02
N MET A 141 -11.35 9.38 -12.66
CA MET A 141 -11.95 8.09 -13.02
C MET A 141 -11.92 7.07 -11.86
N ALA A 142 -11.25 7.37 -10.74
CA ALA A 142 -11.09 6.42 -9.62
C ALA A 142 -12.43 5.90 -9.08
N PRO A 143 -13.47 6.73 -8.87
CA PRO A 143 -14.77 6.27 -8.37
C PRO A 143 -15.51 5.33 -9.32
N LEU A 144 -15.20 5.38 -10.64
CA LEU A 144 -15.88 4.60 -11.67
C LEU A 144 -15.16 3.29 -12.00
N LEU A 145 -13.83 3.34 -12.13
CA LEU A 145 -13.05 2.21 -12.66
C LEU A 145 -12.05 1.64 -11.65
N GLY A 146 -11.88 2.29 -10.50
CA GLY A 146 -10.86 1.95 -9.52
C GLY A 146 -9.42 2.12 -10.04
N VAL A 147 -8.46 1.76 -9.20
CA VAL A 147 -7.02 1.96 -9.49
C VAL A 147 -6.54 1.18 -10.72
N TYR A 148 -7.06 -0.02 -10.96
CA TYR A 148 -6.69 -0.83 -12.12
C TYR A 148 -7.26 -0.27 -13.43
N GLY A 149 -8.45 0.32 -13.39
CA GLY A 149 -9.01 1.02 -14.54
C GLY A 149 -8.19 2.25 -14.92
N ILE A 150 -7.74 3.04 -13.92
CA ILE A 150 -6.82 4.16 -14.18
C ILE A 150 -5.50 3.63 -14.76
N SER A 151 -4.94 2.57 -14.20
CA SER A 151 -3.71 1.93 -14.71
C SER A 151 -3.86 1.52 -16.18
N TRP A 152 -5.04 1.00 -16.55
CA TRP A 152 -5.38 0.65 -17.92
C TRP A 152 -5.43 1.87 -18.83
N LEU A 153 -6.08 2.97 -18.41
CA LEU A 153 -6.14 4.22 -19.19
C LEU A 153 -4.76 4.87 -19.37
N THR A 154 -3.91 4.82 -18.33
CA THR A 154 -2.51 5.27 -18.42
C THR A 154 -1.73 4.42 -19.42
N ALA A 155 -1.88 3.09 -19.38
CA ALA A 155 -1.23 2.19 -20.32
C ALA A 155 -1.77 2.31 -21.76
N LEU A 156 -3.07 2.55 -21.91
CA LEU A 156 -3.71 2.84 -23.19
C LEU A 156 -3.15 4.12 -23.81
N THR A 157 -2.97 5.16 -22.99
CA THR A 157 -2.33 6.43 -23.41
C THR A 157 -0.89 6.19 -23.88
N ALA A 158 -0.13 5.34 -23.18
CA ALA A 158 1.21 4.94 -23.61
C ALA A 158 1.19 4.18 -24.95
N GLY A 159 0.18 3.33 -25.18
CA GLY A 159 -0.05 2.66 -26.45
C GLY A 159 -0.37 3.61 -27.62
N PHE A 160 -1.20 4.63 -27.39
CA PHE A 160 -1.47 5.67 -28.39
C PHE A 160 -0.21 6.47 -28.71
N LEU A 161 0.53 6.89 -27.68
CA LEU A 161 1.78 7.62 -27.85
C LEU A 161 2.81 6.82 -28.65
N LEU A 162 2.91 5.51 -28.37
CA LEU A 162 3.74 4.61 -29.15
C LEU A 162 3.37 4.65 -30.63
N THR A 163 2.09 4.53 -30.98
CA THR A 163 1.63 4.57 -32.38
C THR A 163 1.89 5.93 -33.03
N CYS A 164 1.68 7.04 -32.32
CA CYS A 164 1.97 8.38 -32.82
C CYS A 164 3.44 8.51 -33.26
N ILE A 165 4.37 8.00 -32.44
CA ILE A 165 5.81 8.06 -32.69
C ILE A 165 6.22 7.04 -33.76
N ALA A 166 5.80 5.78 -33.61
CA ALA A 166 6.18 4.67 -34.47
C ALA A 166 5.67 4.81 -35.91
N GLU A 167 4.43 5.26 -36.08
CA GLU A 167 3.79 5.41 -37.39
C GLU A 167 3.86 6.86 -37.93
N ARG A 168 4.49 7.79 -37.19
CA ARG A 168 4.53 9.23 -37.52
C ARG A 168 3.14 9.83 -37.76
N ARG A 169 2.19 9.47 -36.89
CA ARG A 169 0.78 9.90 -36.95
C ARG A 169 0.40 10.73 -35.71
N PRO A 170 0.91 11.97 -35.58
CA PRO A 170 0.69 12.78 -34.38
C PRO A 170 -0.79 13.10 -34.13
N ALA A 171 -1.62 13.11 -35.17
CA ALA A 171 -3.07 13.33 -35.05
C ALA A 171 -3.76 12.31 -34.13
N LEU A 172 -3.20 11.10 -33.95
CA LEU A 172 -3.74 10.10 -33.03
C LEU A 172 -3.59 10.49 -31.55
N ALA A 173 -2.74 11.48 -31.23
CA ALA A 173 -2.61 12.01 -29.87
C ALA A 173 -3.88 12.76 -29.42
N LEU A 174 -4.76 13.15 -30.34
CA LEU A 174 -6.04 13.75 -30.01
C LEU A 174 -6.93 12.81 -29.19
N LEU A 175 -6.88 11.51 -29.43
CA LEU A 175 -7.70 10.52 -28.71
C LEU A 175 -7.38 10.47 -27.21
N PRO A 176 -6.13 10.21 -26.78
CA PRO A 176 -5.79 10.31 -25.37
C PRO A 176 -5.96 11.73 -24.83
N PHE A 177 -5.71 12.78 -25.61
CA PHE A 177 -5.96 14.14 -25.14
C PHE A 177 -7.43 14.37 -24.74
N LEU A 178 -8.37 13.97 -25.60
CA LEU A 178 -9.81 14.07 -25.32
C LEU A 178 -10.24 13.18 -24.14
N LEU A 179 -9.65 11.99 -24.01
CA LEU A 179 -9.88 11.11 -22.85
C LEU A 179 -9.49 11.81 -21.54
N TRP A 180 -8.30 12.41 -21.50
CA TRP A 180 -7.81 13.09 -20.29
C TRP A 180 -8.61 14.35 -19.99
N LEU A 181 -8.96 15.12 -21.02
CA LEU A 181 -9.81 16.29 -20.89
C LEU A 181 -11.21 15.92 -20.34
N GLY A 182 -11.79 14.81 -20.81
CA GLY A 182 -13.07 14.30 -20.32
C GLY A 182 -13.01 13.72 -18.90
N ALA A 183 -11.85 13.23 -18.46
CA ALA A 183 -11.66 12.71 -17.10
C ALA A 183 -11.52 13.80 -16.04
N TRP A 184 -10.91 14.94 -16.39
CA TRP A 184 -10.70 16.07 -15.49
C TRP A 184 -11.95 16.50 -14.69
N PRO A 185 -13.12 16.79 -15.33
CA PRO A 185 -14.30 17.23 -14.59
C PRO A 185 -14.89 16.15 -13.67
N LEU A 186 -14.60 14.87 -13.90
CA LEU A 186 -15.09 13.80 -13.00
C LEU A 186 -14.43 13.85 -11.63
N GLY A 187 -13.23 14.42 -11.53
CA GLY A 187 -12.52 14.63 -10.26
C GLY A 187 -13.14 15.73 -9.39
N THR A 188 -13.97 16.60 -9.97
CA THR A 188 -14.69 17.64 -9.20
C THR A 188 -16.12 17.22 -8.82
N LEU A 189 -16.60 16.08 -9.33
CA LEU A 189 -17.91 15.55 -8.99
C LEU A 189 -17.90 14.92 -7.58
N GLN A 190 -18.94 15.24 -6.82
CA GLN A 190 -19.19 14.64 -5.51
C GLN A 190 -19.97 13.33 -5.72
N TRP A 191 -19.29 12.19 -5.56
CA TRP A 191 -19.89 10.85 -5.70
C TRP A 191 -20.59 10.37 -4.42
N THR A 192 -20.48 11.12 -3.33
CA THR A 192 -21.02 10.76 -2.01
C THR A 192 -21.71 11.95 -1.39
N THR A 193 -22.79 11.71 -0.66
CA THR A 193 -23.46 12.71 0.17
C THR A 193 -23.10 12.50 1.64
N PRO A 194 -22.82 13.56 2.42
CA PRO A 194 -22.63 13.44 3.87
C PRO A 194 -23.82 12.73 4.52
N LYS A 195 -23.52 11.85 5.49
CA LYS A 195 -24.53 11.16 6.30
C LYS A 195 -24.35 11.54 7.76
N GLY A 196 -25.36 12.22 8.32
CA GLY A 196 -25.31 12.70 9.70
C GLY A 196 -24.47 13.97 9.86
N GLU A 197 -24.11 14.28 11.09
CA GLU A 197 -23.34 15.47 11.46
C GLU A 197 -21.84 15.24 11.33
N SER A 198 -21.10 16.33 11.11
CA SER A 198 -19.63 16.31 11.16
C SER A 198 -19.14 15.93 12.56
N ILE A 199 -18.23 14.97 12.62
CA ILE A 199 -17.64 14.48 13.87
C ILE A 199 -16.21 15.04 13.97
N PRO A 200 -15.88 15.82 15.01
CA PRO A 200 -14.51 16.26 15.22
C PRO A 200 -13.62 15.07 15.63
N VAL A 201 -12.54 14.85 14.88
CA VAL A 201 -11.63 13.71 15.03
C VAL A 201 -10.21 14.19 15.33
N ALA A 202 -9.57 13.58 16.33
CA ALA A 202 -8.15 13.75 16.62
C ALA A 202 -7.36 12.48 16.26
N LEU A 203 -6.30 12.65 15.48
CA LEU A 203 -5.30 11.59 15.21
C LEU A 203 -4.07 11.88 16.06
N ILE A 204 -3.76 10.97 16.99
CA ILE A 204 -2.64 11.15 17.92
C ILE A 204 -1.37 10.57 17.30
N GLN A 205 -0.31 11.38 17.18
CA GLN A 205 0.99 10.91 16.67
C GLN A 205 2.05 11.03 17.77
N GLY A 206 2.36 9.90 18.41
CA GLY A 206 3.31 9.86 19.53
C GLY A 206 4.77 10.17 19.16
N ASN A 207 5.15 9.97 17.88
CA ASN A 207 6.53 10.10 17.39
C ASN A 207 7.56 9.38 18.28
N ILE A 208 7.25 8.14 18.66
CA ILE A 208 8.13 7.30 19.48
C ILE A 208 9.15 6.65 18.56
N GLU A 209 10.44 6.81 18.85
CA GLU A 209 11.51 6.21 18.07
C GLU A 209 11.42 4.67 18.11
N GLN A 210 11.53 4.04 16.94
CA GLN A 210 11.30 2.61 16.78
C GLN A 210 12.27 1.74 17.61
N GLY A 211 13.52 2.17 17.81
CA GLY A 211 14.53 1.43 18.57
C GLY A 211 14.27 1.35 20.07
N ILE A 212 13.57 2.35 20.64
CA ILE A 212 13.21 2.39 22.06
C ILE A 212 11.75 2.01 22.31
N LYS A 213 10.95 1.86 21.23
CA LYS A 213 9.50 1.63 21.32
C LYS A 213 9.13 0.45 22.21
N TRP A 214 9.95 -0.60 22.20
CA TRP A 214 9.74 -1.82 22.97
C TRP A 214 10.57 -1.88 24.27
N ALA A 215 11.33 -0.83 24.58
CA ALA A 215 12.12 -0.77 25.80
C ALA A 215 11.21 -0.54 27.02
N PRO A 216 11.27 -1.38 28.07
CA PRO A 216 10.45 -1.22 29.27
C PRO A 216 10.59 0.17 29.92
N GLU A 217 11.78 0.77 29.83
CA GLU A 217 12.10 2.08 30.39
C GLU A 217 11.39 3.23 29.67
N ALA A 218 11.02 3.04 28.39
CA ALA A 218 10.31 4.04 27.58
C ALA A 218 8.79 3.97 27.76
N LEU A 219 8.26 2.95 28.43
CA LEU A 219 6.83 2.75 28.60
C LEU A 219 6.15 3.88 29.39
N PRO A 220 6.65 4.33 30.56
CA PRO A 220 6.01 5.40 31.32
C PRO A 220 5.87 6.70 30.52
N SER A 221 6.96 7.15 29.88
CA SER A 221 6.96 8.38 29.08
C SER A 221 6.07 8.28 27.84
N THR A 222 5.96 7.08 27.24
CA THR A 222 5.04 6.81 26.13
C THR A 222 3.58 6.92 26.60
N LEU A 223 3.23 6.30 27.72
CA LEU A 223 1.88 6.36 28.28
C LEU A 223 1.49 7.79 28.65
N GLU A 224 2.36 8.52 29.34
CA GLU A 224 2.14 9.92 29.72
C GLU A 224 1.91 10.80 28.49
N ARG A 225 2.71 10.63 27.44
CA ARG A 225 2.57 11.38 26.18
C ARG A 225 1.21 11.13 25.51
N TYR A 226 0.83 9.86 25.36
CA TYR A 226 -0.47 9.53 24.75
C TYR A 226 -1.65 10.00 25.59
N LEU A 227 -1.54 9.93 26.92
CA LEU A 227 -2.56 10.43 27.85
C LEU A 227 -2.70 11.96 27.74
N ALA A 228 -1.58 12.70 27.72
CA ALA A 228 -1.59 14.15 27.58
C ALA A 228 -2.25 14.59 26.27
N PHE A 229 -1.87 14.00 25.14
CA PHE A 229 -2.47 14.31 23.85
C PHE A 229 -3.95 13.91 23.76
N THR A 230 -4.34 12.82 24.42
CA THR A 230 -5.74 12.39 24.48
C THR A 230 -6.57 13.37 25.30
N HIS A 231 -6.09 13.80 26.47
CA HIS A 231 -6.78 14.81 27.27
C HIS A 231 -6.87 16.17 26.57
N GLU A 232 -5.82 16.59 25.85
CA GLU A 232 -5.87 17.79 25.02
C GLU A 232 -6.94 17.68 23.93
N ALA A 233 -6.99 16.55 23.23
CA ALA A 233 -8.00 16.30 22.19
C ALA A 233 -9.42 16.29 22.76
N LEU A 234 -9.63 15.65 23.91
CA LEU A 234 -10.91 15.66 24.63
C LEU A 234 -11.29 17.09 25.08
N GLY A 235 -10.33 17.87 25.57
CA GLY A 235 -10.53 19.27 25.97
C GLY A 235 -10.94 20.17 24.81
N LYS A 236 -10.50 19.86 23.58
CA LYS A 236 -10.92 20.54 22.35
C LYS A 236 -12.27 20.05 21.79
N GLY A 237 -12.96 19.14 22.49
CA GLY A 237 -14.27 18.64 22.07
C GLY A 237 -14.24 17.59 20.94
N ASN A 238 -13.10 16.91 20.72
CA ASN A 238 -13.04 15.83 19.74
C ASN A 238 -13.88 14.63 20.20
N ARG A 239 -14.73 14.12 19.31
CA ARG A 239 -15.67 13.01 19.56
C ARG A 239 -15.11 11.65 19.14
N LEU A 240 -14.03 11.63 18.35
CA LEU A 240 -13.28 10.43 18.03
C LEU A 240 -11.78 10.71 18.17
N ILE A 241 -11.08 9.85 18.91
CA ILE A 241 -9.64 9.94 19.08
C ILE A 241 -9.02 8.64 18.60
N VAL A 242 -8.03 8.74 17.72
CA VAL A 242 -7.38 7.57 17.10
C VAL A 242 -5.90 7.56 17.46
N TRP A 243 -5.44 6.46 18.03
CA TRP A 243 -4.04 6.15 18.26
C TRP A 243 -3.52 5.23 17.14
N PRO A 244 -2.23 5.31 16.79
CA PRO A 244 -1.67 4.60 15.65
C PRO A 244 -1.50 3.10 15.96
N GLU A 245 -1.00 2.37 14.96
CA GLU A 245 -0.67 0.95 15.09
C GLU A 245 0.37 0.70 16.19
N THR A 246 0.07 -0.25 17.07
CA THR A 246 0.93 -0.61 18.20
C THR A 246 1.39 0.62 18.98
N ALA A 247 0.43 1.47 19.38
CA ALA A 247 0.69 2.71 20.10
C ALA A 247 1.31 2.45 21.48
N LEU A 248 0.87 1.36 22.13
CA LEU A 248 1.42 0.89 23.39
C LEU A 248 2.25 -0.39 23.16
N PRO A 249 3.46 -0.49 23.73
CA PRO A 249 4.26 -1.72 23.70
C PRO A 249 3.78 -2.73 24.77
N LEU A 250 2.45 -2.84 24.92
CA LEU A 250 1.78 -3.72 25.85
C LEU A 250 0.68 -4.49 25.12
N PHE A 251 0.47 -5.74 25.52
CA PHE A 251 -0.73 -6.44 25.10
C PHE A 251 -1.97 -5.82 25.73
N TYR A 252 -3.11 -5.89 25.04
CA TYR A 252 -4.38 -5.37 25.56
C TYR A 252 -4.71 -5.82 26.99
N HIS A 253 -4.45 -7.09 27.34
CA HIS A 253 -4.72 -7.60 28.69
C HIS A 253 -3.84 -6.96 29.78
N GLN A 254 -2.64 -6.48 29.43
CA GLN A 254 -1.75 -5.76 30.36
C GLN A 254 -2.15 -4.30 30.51
N ALA A 255 -2.70 -3.70 29.44
CA ALA A 255 -3.14 -2.30 29.44
C ALA A 255 -4.63 -2.12 29.81
N ARG A 256 -5.36 -3.21 30.10
CA ARG A 256 -6.83 -3.20 30.24
C ARG A 256 -7.31 -2.15 31.23
N ASP A 257 -6.80 -2.17 32.45
CA ASP A 257 -7.26 -1.26 33.51
C ASP A 257 -7.02 0.22 33.14
N PHE A 258 -5.92 0.50 32.45
CA PHE A 258 -5.61 1.85 31.94
C PHE A 258 -6.58 2.24 30.82
N LEU A 259 -6.80 1.35 29.85
CA LEU A 259 -7.69 1.60 28.71
C LEU A 259 -9.15 1.72 29.12
N ASP A 260 -9.60 0.96 30.11
CA ASP A 260 -10.97 1.02 30.61
C ASP A 260 -11.24 2.38 31.27
N ARG A 261 -10.31 2.87 32.12
CA ARG A 261 -10.40 4.22 32.71
C ARG A 261 -10.36 5.32 31.65
N LEU A 262 -9.49 5.18 30.66
CA LEU A 262 -9.38 6.15 29.57
C LEU A 262 -10.66 6.18 28.72
N GLY A 263 -11.22 5.00 28.42
CA GLY A 263 -12.48 4.84 27.72
C GLY A 263 -13.67 5.40 28.50
N GLU A 264 -13.71 5.22 29.82
CA GLU A 264 -14.71 5.85 30.69
C GLU A 264 -14.61 7.38 30.66
N ASP A 265 -13.40 7.94 30.72
CA ASP A 265 -13.23 9.38 30.63
C ASP A 265 -13.67 9.94 29.28
N ALA A 266 -13.31 9.27 28.19
CA ALA A 266 -13.75 9.63 26.85
C ALA A 266 -15.29 9.56 26.73
N ARG A 267 -15.93 8.50 27.22
CA ARG A 267 -17.39 8.36 27.21
C ARG A 267 -18.10 9.46 27.99
N ARG A 268 -17.60 9.83 29.17
CA ARG A 268 -18.16 10.94 29.97
C ARG A 268 -18.15 12.28 29.22
N ARG A 269 -17.23 12.44 28.26
CA ARG A 269 -17.11 13.62 27.40
C ARG A 269 -17.76 13.43 26.02
N GLY A 270 -18.51 12.35 25.82
CA GLY A 270 -19.20 12.06 24.55
C GLY A 270 -18.25 11.65 23.41
N ALA A 271 -17.08 11.11 23.74
CA ALA A 271 -16.06 10.69 22.78
C ALA A 271 -15.84 9.17 22.78
N SER A 272 -15.35 8.64 21.67
CA SER A 272 -14.89 7.25 21.51
C SER A 272 -13.40 7.20 21.16
N LEU A 273 -12.72 6.11 21.53
CA LEU A 273 -11.30 5.90 21.23
C LEU A 273 -11.11 4.72 20.27
N LEU A 274 -10.17 4.85 19.34
CA LEU A 274 -9.65 3.76 18.52
C LEU A 274 -8.16 3.61 18.79
N ILE A 275 -7.73 2.44 19.27
CA ILE A 275 -6.35 2.26 19.73
C ILE A 275 -5.74 1.00 19.10
N GLY A 276 -4.60 1.17 18.41
CA GLY A 276 -3.82 0.05 17.88
C GLY A 276 -2.91 -0.55 18.95
N LEU A 277 -3.03 -1.85 19.21
CA LEU A 277 -2.19 -2.58 20.17
C LEU A 277 -2.22 -4.10 19.93
N PRO A 278 -1.18 -4.84 20.34
CA PRO A 278 -1.19 -6.28 20.22
C PRO A 278 -2.21 -6.93 21.17
N PHE A 279 -2.84 -8.00 20.73
CA PHE A 279 -3.81 -8.79 21.49
C PHE A 279 -3.33 -10.24 21.58
N ARG A 280 -3.49 -10.86 22.75
CA ARG A 280 -3.13 -12.27 22.97
C ARG A 280 -4.37 -13.07 23.35
N ALA A 281 -4.64 -14.15 22.62
CA ALA A 281 -5.70 -15.11 22.88
C ALA A 281 -5.12 -16.53 22.92
N GLY A 282 -4.86 -17.03 24.14
CA GLY A 282 -4.10 -18.27 24.32
C GLY A 282 -2.69 -18.11 23.73
N ASP A 283 -2.31 -19.06 22.86
CA ASP A 283 -1.02 -19.06 22.16
C ASP A 283 -1.01 -18.19 20.89
N ARG A 284 -2.13 -17.55 20.55
CA ARG A 284 -2.24 -16.71 19.34
C ARG A 284 -2.03 -15.24 19.68
N TYR A 285 -1.26 -14.58 18.82
CA TYR A 285 -0.99 -13.14 18.88
C TYR A 285 -1.67 -12.46 17.70
N TYR A 286 -2.26 -11.30 17.92
CA TYR A 286 -2.92 -10.52 16.87
C TYR A 286 -2.48 -9.06 16.92
N ASN A 287 -2.16 -8.49 15.78
CA ASN A 287 -2.08 -7.05 15.64
C ASN A 287 -3.51 -6.49 15.53
N SER A 288 -3.92 -5.68 16.51
CA SER A 288 -5.34 -5.38 16.74
C SER A 288 -5.60 -3.89 16.86
N LEU A 289 -6.80 -3.50 16.45
CA LEU A 289 -7.42 -2.22 16.71
C LEU A 289 -8.57 -2.45 17.68
N VAL A 290 -8.53 -1.82 18.86
CA VAL A 290 -9.63 -1.83 19.82
C VAL A 290 -10.41 -0.52 19.71
N GLY A 291 -11.73 -0.61 19.61
CA GLY A 291 -12.61 0.53 19.80
C GLY A 291 -13.21 0.54 21.19
N LEU A 292 -13.05 1.67 21.88
CA LEU A 292 -13.59 1.95 23.19
C LEU A 292 -14.71 2.99 23.03
N GLY A 293 -15.89 2.52 22.63
CA GLY A 293 -17.12 3.31 22.53
C GLY A 293 -18.14 2.87 23.58
N GLU A 294 -19.42 2.75 23.19
CA GLU A 294 -20.47 2.13 24.02
C GLU A 294 -20.12 0.70 24.43
N ARG A 295 -19.47 -0.03 23.54
CA ARG A 295 -18.96 -1.39 23.77
C ARG A 295 -17.53 -1.46 23.30
N THR A 296 -16.75 -2.35 23.93
CA THR A 296 -15.41 -2.68 23.49
C THR A 296 -15.49 -3.67 22.33
N VAL A 297 -14.94 -3.29 21.17
CA VAL A 297 -14.93 -4.13 19.96
C VAL A 297 -13.51 -4.21 19.41
N PHE A 298 -13.14 -5.37 18.87
CA PHE A 298 -11.81 -5.62 18.30
C PHE A 298 -11.89 -5.86 16.80
N TYR A 299 -10.90 -5.33 16.09
CA TYR A 299 -10.56 -5.72 14.74
C TYR A 299 -9.11 -6.23 14.73
N HIS A 300 -8.92 -7.48 14.31
CA HIS A 300 -7.63 -8.12 14.14
C HIS A 300 -7.18 -8.03 12.68
N LYS A 301 -5.94 -7.61 12.46
CA LYS A 301 -5.33 -7.45 11.14
C LYS A 301 -5.41 -8.75 10.34
N ARG A 302 -5.97 -8.67 9.14
CA ARG A 302 -6.24 -9.84 8.28
C ARG A 302 -5.07 -10.19 7.37
N HIS A 303 -4.57 -9.19 6.66
CA HIS A 303 -3.48 -9.35 5.72
C HIS A 303 -2.18 -8.99 6.42
N LEU A 304 -1.36 -10.00 6.69
CA LEU A 304 -0.10 -9.86 7.41
C LEU A 304 1.04 -9.61 6.44
N VAL A 305 2.05 -8.88 6.89
CA VAL A 305 3.27 -8.63 6.12
C VAL A 305 4.20 -9.85 6.20
N PRO A 306 4.55 -10.50 5.07
CA PRO A 306 5.53 -11.58 5.05
C PRO A 306 6.88 -11.13 5.60
N PHE A 307 7.55 -12.01 6.35
CA PHE A 307 8.85 -11.80 7.01
C PHE A 307 8.88 -10.72 8.10
N GLY A 308 7.88 -9.83 8.16
CA GLY A 308 7.70 -8.86 9.25
C GLY A 308 6.78 -9.38 10.36
N GLU A 309 5.61 -9.88 9.99
CA GLU A 309 4.54 -10.31 10.92
C GLU A 309 4.36 -11.83 11.00
N TYR A 310 4.86 -12.57 9.99
CA TYR A 310 4.86 -14.02 9.97
C TYR A 310 5.95 -14.55 9.02
N ILE A 311 6.27 -15.84 9.11
CA ILE A 311 7.25 -16.52 8.24
C ILE A 311 6.51 -17.36 7.19
N PRO A 312 6.57 -16.99 5.89
CA PRO A 312 6.07 -17.85 4.83
C PRO A 312 6.81 -19.19 4.83
N LEU A 313 6.10 -20.30 4.59
CA LEU A 313 6.72 -21.63 4.48
C LEU A 313 7.60 -22.01 5.69
N LYS A 314 7.19 -21.63 6.92
CA LYS A 314 7.94 -21.86 8.17
C LYS A 314 8.52 -23.27 8.30
N GLY A 315 7.80 -24.31 7.85
CA GLY A 315 8.27 -25.69 7.89
C GLY A 315 9.45 -26.04 6.95
N ILE A 316 9.80 -25.16 6.00
CA ILE A 316 10.88 -25.37 5.03
C ILE A 316 12.05 -24.42 5.31
N ILE A 317 11.76 -23.15 5.61
CA ILE A 317 12.79 -22.09 5.76
C ILE A 317 12.99 -21.63 7.21
N GLY A 318 12.16 -22.11 8.14
CA GLY A 318 12.18 -21.67 9.54
C GLY A 318 13.52 -21.92 10.22
N ASP A 319 14.11 -23.10 10.04
CA ASP A 319 15.38 -23.46 10.68
C ASP A 319 16.55 -22.61 10.16
N ALA A 320 16.57 -22.32 8.86
CA ALA A 320 17.58 -21.47 8.23
C ALA A 320 17.48 -20.00 8.70
N LEU A 321 16.26 -19.50 8.93
CA LEU A 321 16.03 -18.14 9.44
C LEU A 321 16.28 -18.04 10.95
N ALA A 322 16.00 -19.10 11.72
CA ALA A 322 16.32 -19.18 13.14
C ALA A 322 17.84 -19.14 13.37
N LEU A 323 18.62 -19.76 12.50
CA LEU A 323 20.09 -19.66 12.46
C LEU A 323 20.60 -18.22 12.23
N LEU A 324 19.79 -17.35 11.61
CA LEU A 324 20.13 -15.95 11.34
C LEU A 324 19.72 -14.98 12.47
N SER A 325 19.20 -15.49 13.60
CA SER A 325 18.81 -14.70 14.78
C SER A 325 17.87 -13.52 14.50
N ILE A 326 17.06 -13.60 13.44
CA ILE A 326 16.11 -12.54 13.08
C ILE A 326 15.01 -12.53 14.16
N PRO A 327 14.72 -11.39 14.84
CA PRO A 327 13.67 -11.32 15.84
C PRO A 327 12.31 -11.55 15.18
N MET A 328 11.72 -12.72 15.42
CA MET A 328 10.51 -13.18 14.74
C MET A 328 9.25 -12.79 15.54
N SER A 329 8.30 -12.12 14.87
CA SER A 329 6.92 -12.04 15.35
C SER A 329 6.06 -13.08 14.62
N ASP A 330 5.20 -13.79 15.36
CA ASP A 330 4.31 -14.83 14.82
C ASP A 330 2.85 -14.42 15.06
N PHE A 331 2.42 -13.38 14.34
CA PHE A 331 1.04 -12.92 14.39
C PHE A 331 0.13 -13.87 13.61
N SER A 332 -1.07 -14.07 14.15
CA SER A 332 -2.16 -14.80 13.53
C SER A 332 -3.06 -13.85 12.73
N PRO A 333 -3.53 -14.23 11.54
CA PRO A 333 -4.46 -13.41 10.78
C PRO A 333 -5.84 -13.39 11.44
N GLY A 334 -6.48 -12.22 11.41
CA GLY A 334 -7.87 -12.06 11.86
C GLY A 334 -8.88 -12.78 10.95
N PRO A 335 -10.08 -13.12 11.48
CA PRO A 335 -11.13 -13.78 10.70
C PRO A 335 -11.67 -12.90 9.57
N PRO A 336 -12.31 -13.49 8.53
CA PRO A 336 -12.74 -12.76 7.34
C PRO A 336 -13.88 -11.77 7.58
N HIS A 337 -14.78 -12.11 8.49
CA HIS A 337 -15.88 -11.25 8.91
C HIS A 337 -15.65 -10.83 10.36
N GLN A 338 -15.52 -9.53 10.57
CA GLN A 338 -15.31 -8.91 11.87
C GLN A 338 -16.25 -7.71 11.99
N PRO A 339 -16.81 -7.45 13.18
CA PRO A 339 -17.58 -6.23 13.39
C PRO A 339 -16.68 -5.00 13.18
N PRO A 340 -17.24 -3.86 12.74
CA PRO A 340 -16.49 -2.61 12.72
C PRO A 340 -16.05 -2.27 14.16
N PRO A 341 -14.82 -1.78 14.34
CA PRO A 341 -14.26 -1.55 15.68
C PRO A 341 -14.98 -0.44 16.44
N LEU A 342 -15.72 0.44 15.75
CA LEU A 342 -16.66 1.36 16.37
C LEU A 342 -17.98 1.38 15.62
N SER A 343 -19.05 1.53 16.40
CA SER A 343 -20.33 2.04 15.92
C SER A 343 -20.50 3.42 16.53
N LEU A 344 -20.40 4.45 15.69
CA LEU A 344 -20.80 5.80 16.08
C LEU A 344 -22.32 5.82 15.91
N SER A 345 -23.04 5.39 16.94
CA SER A 345 -24.50 5.42 16.97
C SER A 345 -24.98 6.86 16.71
N HIS A 346 -26.02 7.00 15.89
CA HIS A 346 -26.65 8.29 15.55
C HIS A 346 -27.38 8.96 16.74
N THR A 347 -27.21 8.45 17.96
CA THR A 347 -27.91 8.94 19.14
C THR A 347 -27.08 10.01 19.83
N CYS A 348 -27.15 11.24 19.30
CA CYS A 348 -27.27 12.39 20.20
C CYS A 348 -28.76 12.59 20.49
N PRO A 349 -29.15 12.90 21.74
CA PRO A 349 -30.47 13.47 22.03
C PRO A 349 -30.69 14.79 21.29
#